data_AF-A0AAX1U5X1-F1
#
_entry.id   AF-A0AAX1U5X1-F1
#
_cell.length_a   1.000
_cell.length_b   1.000
_cell.length_c   1.000
_cell.angle_alpha   90.00
_cell.angle_beta   90.00
_cell.angle_gamma   90.00
#
_symmetry.space_group_name_H-M   'P 1'
#
loop_
_entity.id
_entity.type
_entity.pdbx_description
1 polymer ?
#
loop_
_entity_poly.entity_id
_entity_poly.type
_entity_poly.pdbx_seq_one_letter_code
_entity_poly.pdbx_strand_id
1 'polypeptide(L)'
;MTGYPIVLTALCGYIVWLLQEQRKETKKKEAEIEKHQKANFVGTRCLLRQQLMEYHDKYTALEYITPSAYENLCEMLQAYEDLGGNGKVHKMSQETMALPIKNYEEE
;
A
#
# COMPACT_ATOMS: atom_id res chain seq x y z
N MET A 1 -57.65 8.42 -26.27
CA MET A 1 -57.09 8.11 -24.94
C MET A 1 -56.01 7.02 -25.05
N THR A 2 -55.07 7.13 -26.00
CA THR A 2 -54.12 6.04 -26.38
C THR A 2 -52.64 6.43 -26.32
N GLY A 3 -52.31 7.72 -26.08
CA GLY A 3 -50.91 8.19 -26.04
C GLY A 3 -50.21 8.03 -24.68
N TYR A 4 -50.96 7.94 -23.57
CA TYR A 4 -50.42 7.82 -22.22
C TYR A 4 -49.50 6.59 -21.99
N PRO A 5 -49.85 5.37 -22.44
CA PRO A 5 -48.96 4.21 -22.25
C PRO A 5 -47.65 4.30 -23.05
N ILE A 6 -47.65 4.99 -24.20
CA ILE A 6 -46.47 5.19 -25.04
C ILE A 6 -45.50 6.17 -24.36
N VAL A 7 -46.02 7.26 -23.80
CA VAL A 7 -45.20 8.24 -23.07
C VAL A 7 -44.62 7.63 -21.80
N LEU A 8 -45.41 6.83 -21.06
CA LEU A 8 -44.97 6.17 -19.84
C LEU A 8 -43.81 5.17 -20.10
N THR A 9 -43.92 4.37 -21.16
CA THR A 9 -42.88 3.38 -21.51
C THR A 9 -41.59 4.05 -21.97
N ALA A 10 -41.67 5.14 -22.74
CA ALA A 10 -40.51 5.93 -23.13
C ALA A 10 -39.79 6.57 -21.91
N LEU A 11 -40.54 7.11 -20.96
CA LEU A 11 -39.98 7.67 -19.71
C LEU A 11 -39.30 6.60 -18.86
N CYS A 12 -39.89 5.42 -18.72
CA CYS A 12 -39.26 4.30 -17.99
C CYS A 12 -37.94 3.87 -18.64
N GLY A 13 -37.89 3.77 -19.97
CA GLY A 13 -36.66 3.47 -20.70
C GLY A 13 -35.55 4.50 -20.46
N TYR A 14 -35.91 5.79 -20.45
CA TYR A 14 -34.98 6.87 -20.16
C TYR A 14 -34.43 6.81 -18.73
N ILE A 15 -35.28 6.54 -17.73
CA ILE A 15 -34.84 6.40 -16.33
C ILE A 15 -33.88 5.20 -16.18
N VAL A 16 -34.19 4.06 -16.80
CA VAL A 16 -33.31 2.87 -16.78
C VAL A 16 -31.96 3.19 -17.42
N TRP A 17 -31.95 3.86 -18.57
CA TRP A 17 -30.72 4.29 -19.24
C TRP A 17 -29.90 5.22 -18.34
N LEU A 18 -30.54 6.22 -17.70
CA LEU A 18 -29.87 7.16 -16.81
C LEU A 18 -29.25 6.45 -15.59
N LEU A 19 -29.97 5.50 -14.99
CA LEU A 19 -29.45 4.67 -13.89
C LEU A 19 -28.27 3.80 -14.33
N GLN A 20 -28.32 3.23 -15.53
CA GLN A 20 -27.22 2.44 -16.08
C GLN A 20 -25.99 3.30 -16.34
N GLU A 21 -26.17 4.52 -16.83
CA GLU A 21 -25.06 5.43 -17.11
C GLU A 21 -24.34 5.85 -15.83
N GLN A 22 -25.10 6.19 -14.78
CA GLN A 22 -24.54 6.47 -13.45
C GLN A 22 -23.72 5.28 -12.91
N ARG A 23 -24.22 4.05 -13.07
CA ARG A 23 -23.50 2.84 -12.64
C ARG A 23 -22.18 2.64 -13.39
N LYS A 24 -22.12 2.95 -14.68
CA LYS A 24 -20.86 2.85 -15.46
C LYS A 24 -19.84 3.86 -14.97
N GLU A 25 -20.26 5.10 -14.73
CA GLU A 25 -19.40 6.16 -14.20
C GLU A 25 -18.86 5.81 -12.81
N THR A 26 -19.69 5.28 -11.91
CA THR A 26 -19.22 4.81 -10.59
C THR A 26 -18.18 3.70 -10.72
N LYS A 27 -18.43 2.69 -11.56
CA LYS A 27 -17.48 1.59 -11.78
C LYS A 27 -16.14 2.06 -12.36
N LYS A 28 -16.16 3.03 -13.28
CA LYS A 28 -14.94 3.64 -13.82
C LYS A 28 -14.15 4.35 -12.71
N LYS A 29 -14.82 5.15 -11.88
CA LYS A 29 -14.20 5.86 -10.75
C LYS A 29 -13.61 4.88 -9.74
N GLU A 30 -14.34 3.82 -9.39
CA GLU A 30 -13.83 2.76 -8.49
C GLU A 30 -12.58 2.08 -9.06
N ALA A 31 -12.57 1.76 -10.35
CA ALA A 31 -11.40 1.16 -11.01
C ALA A 31 -10.20 2.10 -11.07
N GLU A 32 -10.42 3.41 -11.30
CA GLU A 32 -9.35 4.42 -11.25
C GLU A 32 -8.79 4.56 -9.84
N ILE A 33 -9.66 4.64 -8.82
CA ILE A 33 -9.27 4.70 -7.41
C ILE A 33 -8.44 3.48 -7.03
N GLU A 34 -8.89 2.28 -7.39
CA GLU A 34 -8.15 1.04 -7.14
C GLU A 34 -6.78 1.04 -7.83
N LYS A 35 -6.72 1.53 -9.07
CA LYS A 35 -5.45 1.66 -9.82
C LYS A 35 -4.48 2.62 -9.13
N HIS A 36 -4.96 3.79 -8.70
CA HIS A 36 -4.16 4.76 -7.96
C HIS A 36 -3.71 4.21 -6.60
N GLN A 37 -4.58 3.53 -5.87
CA GLN A 37 -4.24 2.89 -4.61
C GLN A 37 -3.17 1.80 -4.79
N LYS A 38 -3.30 0.95 -5.82
CA LYS A 38 -2.28 -0.04 -6.18
C LYS A 38 -0.93 0.59 -6.51
N ALA A 39 -0.94 1.68 -7.29
CA ALA A 39 0.28 2.42 -7.61
C ALA A 39 0.93 3.01 -6.35
N ASN A 40 0.13 3.60 -5.45
CA ASN A 40 0.61 4.14 -4.18
C ASN A 40 1.20 3.03 -3.29
N PHE A 41 0.51 1.91 -3.17
CA PHE A 41 0.99 0.75 -2.41
C PHE A 41 2.34 0.24 -2.93
N VAL A 42 2.48 0.11 -4.25
CA VAL A 42 3.77 -0.28 -4.88
C VAL A 42 4.84 0.78 -4.67
N GLY A 43 4.50 2.06 -4.81
CA GLY A 43 5.42 3.18 -4.59
C GLY A 43 5.95 3.21 -3.15
N THR A 44 5.05 3.17 -2.16
CA THR A 44 5.39 3.14 -0.74
C THR A 44 6.24 1.91 -0.40
N ARG A 45 5.91 0.72 -0.94
CA ARG A 45 6.75 -0.47 -0.77
C ARG A 45 8.15 -0.26 -1.31
N CYS A 46 8.29 0.35 -2.48
CA CYS A 46 9.60 0.61 -3.08
C CYS A 46 10.43 1.57 -2.24
N LEU A 47 9.82 2.60 -1.67
CA LEU A 47 10.50 3.54 -0.75
C LEU A 47 10.94 2.83 0.53
N LEU A 48 10.04 2.07 1.15
CA LEU A 48 10.36 1.33 2.39
C LEU A 48 11.43 0.26 2.16
N ARG A 49 11.42 -0.40 0.99
CA ARG A 49 12.49 -1.30 0.56
C ARG A 49 13.85 -0.62 0.56
N GLN A 50 13.93 0.56 -0.04
CA GLN A 50 15.17 1.31 -0.11
C GLN A 50 15.62 1.76 1.28
N GLN A 51 14.71 2.24 2.12
CA GLN A 51 15.01 2.60 3.50
C GLN A 51 15.57 1.42 4.29
N LEU A 52 14.99 0.22 4.16
CA LEU A 52 15.48 -1.00 4.81
C LEU A 52 16.89 -1.38 4.33
N MET A 53 17.19 -1.20 3.04
CA MET A 53 18.53 -1.44 2.47
C MET A 53 19.55 -0.46 3.04
N GLU A 54 19.24 0.84 3.04
CA GLU A 54 20.12 1.86 3.63
C GLU A 54 20.33 1.64 5.13
N TYR A 55 19.28 1.19 5.83
CA TYR A 55 19.37 0.82 7.25
C TYR A 55 20.33 -0.35 7.46
N HIS A 56 20.19 -1.41 6.67
CA HIS A 56 21.09 -2.54 6.71
C HIS A 56 22.54 -2.11 6.45
N ASP A 57 22.80 -1.38 5.37
CA ASP A 57 24.15 -0.93 5.03
C ASP A 57 24.79 -0.12 6.17
N LYS A 58 24.01 0.77 6.81
CA LYS A 58 24.46 1.56 7.96
C LYS A 58 24.87 0.69 9.16
N TYR A 59 24.00 -0.22 9.60
CA TYR A 59 24.26 -1.00 10.81
C TYR A 59 25.22 -2.17 10.58
N THR A 60 25.27 -2.71 9.38
CA THR A 60 26.32 -3.66 8.96
C THR A 60 27.70 -3.00 9.02
N ALA A 61 27.82 -1.72 8.63
CA ALA A 61 29.08 -0.99 8.78
C ALA A 61 29.45 -0.68 10.24
N LEU A 62 28.47 -0.59 11.14
CA LEU A 62 28.69 -0.35 12.56
C LEU A 62 28.97 -1.64 13.36
N GLU A 63 28.60 -2.81 12.82
CA GLU A 63 28.69 -4.13 13.46
C GLU A 63 27.89 -4.29 14.78
N TYR A 64 27.05 -3.32 15.12
CA TYR A 64 26.12 -3.40 16.25
C TYR A 64 24.83 -2.64 15.93
N ILE A 65 23.75 -2.97 16.63
CA ILE A 65 22.46 -2.26 16.55
C ILE A 65 22.08 -1.72 17.94
N THR A 66 21.37 -0.60 17.99
CA THR A 66 20.83 -0.07 19.26
C THR A 66 19.42 -0.63 19.49
N PRO A 67 18.93 -0.71 20.75
CA PRO A 67 17.57 -1.20 21.02
C PRO A 67 16.49 -0.45 20.24
N SER A 68 16.57 0.89 20.22
CA SER A 68 15.63 1.72 19.45
C SER A 68 15.74 1.46 17.94
N ALA A 69 16.95 1.23 17.42
CA ALA A 69 17.14 0.90 16.02
C ALA A 69 16.56 -0.46 15.65
N TYR A 70 16.64 -1.43 16.56
CA TYR A 70 16.05 -2.75 16.39
C TYR A 70 14.52 -2.69 16.33
N GLU A 71 13.88 -1.95 17.25
CA GLU A 71 12.43 -1.76 17.26
C GLU A 71 11.94 -1.09 15.97
N ASN A 72 12.60 -0.01 15.55
CA ASN A 72 12.29 0.68 14.30
C ASN A 72 12.44 -0.25 13.08
N LEU A 73 13.48 -1.08 13.05
CA LEU A 73 13.69 -2.05 11.98
C LEU A 73 12.58 -3.10 11.95
N CYS A 74 12.09 -3.54 13.10
CA CYS A 74 10.98 -4.49 13.23
C CYS A 74 9.68 -3.88 12.67
N GLU A 75 9.34 -2.66 13.08
CA GLU A 75 8.15 -1.96 12.61
C GLU A 75 8.20 -1.73 11.09
N MET A 76 9.35 -1.28 10.58
CA MET A 76 9.56 -1.08 9.14
C MET A 76 9.47 -2.39 8.36
N LEU A 77 10.05 -3.48 8.88
CA LEU A 77 9.98 -4.79 8.22
C LEU A 77 8.54 -5.32 8.19
N GLN A 78 7.81 -5.20 9.29
CA GLN A 78 6.40 -5.60 9.36
C GLN A 78 5.56 -4.82 8.35
N ALA A 79 5.68 -3.50 8.32
CA ALA A 79 4.97 -2.66 7.35
C ALA A 79 5.36 -3.01 5.90
N TYR A 80 6.62 -3.36 5.65
CA TYR A 80 7.08 -3.79 4.33
C TYR A 80 6.48 -5.13 3.90
N GLU A 81 6.35 -6.09 4.82
CA GLU A 81 5.71 -7.37 4.58
C GLU A 81 4.21 -7.24 4.31
N ASP A 82 3.53 -6.39 5.08
CA ASP A 82 2.11 -6.06 4.87
C ASP A 82 1.89 -5.41 3.49
N LEU A 83 2.90 -4.69 2.98
CA LEU A 83 2.91 -4.15 1.61
C LEU A 83 3.24 -5.21 0.54
N GLY A 84 3.39 -6.49 0.89
CA GLY A 84 3.78 -7.56 -0.02
C GLY A 84 5.28 -7.52 -0.35
N GLY A 85 6.11 -7.34 0.68
CA GLY A 85 7.57 -7.35 0.61
C GLY A 85 8.14 -8.64 0.02
N ASN A 86 9.42 -8.61 -0.33
CA ASN A 86 10.14 -9.78 -0.86
C ASN A 86 11.06 -10.43 0.18
N GLY A 87 11.35 -11.72 -0.02
CA GLY A 87 12.19 -12.50 0.89
C GLY A 87 13.65 -12.07 0.96
N LYS A 88 14.15 -11.29 -0.03
CA LYS A 88 15.55 -10.81 -0.01
C LYS A 88 15.74 -9.75 1.08
N VAL A 89 14.88 -8.74 1.10
CA VAL A 89 14.95 -7.64 2.08
C VAL A 89 14.61 -8.16 3.48
N HIS A 90 13.69 -9.12 3.58
CA HIS A 90 13.41 -9.80 4.84
C HIS A 90 14.67 -10.45 5.45
N LYS A 91 15.39 -11.27 4.67
CA LYS A 91 16.63 -11.90 5.13
C LYS A 91 17.69 -10.87 5.52
N MET A 92 17.86 -9.85 4.70
CA MET A 92 18.78 -8.75 4.98
C MET A 92 18.44 -8.03 6.30
N SER A 93 17.16 -7.78 6.57
CA SER A 93 16.74 -7.22 7.87
C SER A 93 17.00 -8.18 9.03
N GLN A 94 16.80 -9.49 8.84
CA GLN A 94 17.15 -10.49 9.86
C GLN A 94 18.65 -10.52 10.17
N GLU A 95 19.51 -10.37 9.14
CA GLU A 95 20.96 -10.25 9.33
C GLU A 95 21.30 -9.02 10.18
N THR A 96 20.65 -7.87 9.92
CA THR A 96 20.82 -6.67 10.75
C THR A 96 20.30 -6.87 12.19
N MET A 97 19.18 -7.57 12.35
CA MET A 97 18.60 -7.89 13.67
C MET A 97 19.47 -8.84 14.50
N ALA A 98 20.30 -9.66 13.85
CA ALA A 98 21.21 -10.58 14.50
C ALA A 98 22.50 -9.92 15.02
N LEU A 99 22.73 -8.63 14.70
CA LEU A 99 23.87 -7.88 15.20
C LEU A 99 23.81 -7.73 16.73
N PRO A 100 24.97 -7.65 17.41
CA PRO A 100 25.00 -7.44 18.85
C PRO A 100 24.32 -6.12 19.22
N ILE A 101 23.50 -6.17 20.26
CA ILE A 101 22.80 -4.99 20.76
C ILE A 101 23.76 -4.20 21.65
N LYS A 102 24.03 -2.95 21.29
CA LYS A 102 24.79 -2.01 22.11
C LYS A 102 23.85 -0.93 22.64
N ASN A 103 23.73 -0.88 23.97
CA ASN A 103 23.10 0.24 24.63
C ASN A 103 24.09 1.42 24.55
N TYR A 104 23.67 2.54 23.98
CA TYR A 104 24.30 3.80 24.32
C TYR A 104 23.88 4.08 25.76
N GLU A 105 24.82 4.04 26.69
CA GLU A 105 24.68 4.88 27.87
C GLU A 105 24.57 6.30 27.33
N GLU A 106 23.44 6.97 27.59
CA GLU A 106 23.25 8.38 27.26
C GLU A 106 24.36 9.18 27.96
N GLU A 107 25.36 9.64 27.21
CA GLU A 107 26.25 10.74 27.62
C GLU A 107 25.55 12.09 27.44
#